data_AF-A0A4Z0A4A4-F1
#
_entry.id   AF-A0A4Z0A4A4-F1
#
_cell.length_a   1.000
_cell.length_b   1.000
_cell.length_c   1.000
_cell.angle_alpha   90.00
_cell.angle_beta   90.00
_cell.angle_gamma   90.00
#
_symmetry.space_group_name_H-M   'P 1'
#
loop_
_entity.id
_entity.type
_entity.pdbx_description
1 polymer ?
#
loop_
_entity_poly.entity_id
_entity_poly.type
_entity_poly.pdbx_seq_one_letter_code
_entity_poly.pdbx_strand_id
1 'polypeptide(L)'
;FGGARVWRAGGRWNAEKVRAAEEAEQEEQAGEEAEETEGVERKDNAEPWVVKNFWAAFDALGDIMRLREALFLGMSVHRAIIRTGSSIIDKNDIRLMKGYRVVQLRQGPDLVLFTHPGVLFRLGLWLADALRDRVEGTNVGRRTKKKSLPIILACLNEKAKTYVVIGMNAALDFGDVKKNEFGLAFLDAKEDSGARTRHSSFDTSILEVNEADFDRFIAEVYQSKDKY
;
A
#
# COMPACT_ATOMS: atom_id res chain seq x y z
N PHE A 1 -10.01 20.72 1.70
CA PHE A 1 -11.18 19.95 2.17
C PHE A 1 -11.94 19.47 0.94
N GLY A 2 -11.66 18.30 0.35
CA GLY A 2 -11.48 17.00 0.98
C GLY A 2 -12.66 16.09 0.63
N GLY A 3 -13.22 16.20 -0.58
CA GLY A 3 -14.28 15.31 -1.06
C GLY A 3 -13.68 13.94 -1.33
N ALA A 4 -13.72 13.06 -0.32
CA ALA A 4 -13.49 11.64 -0.49
C ALA A 4 -14.66 11.08 -1.34
N ARG A 5 -14.61 11.32 -2.65
CA ARG A 5 -15.54 10.71 -3.61
C ARG A 5 -15.18 9.23 -3.62
N VAL A 6 -15.85 8.45 -2.78
CA VAL A 6 -15.70 6.99 -2.71
C VAL A 6 -16.09 6.47 -4.08
N TRP A 7 -15.11 5.92 -4.79
CA TRP A 7 -15.32 5.37 -6.12
C TRP A 7 -16.16 4.11 -5.99
N ARG A 8 -17.44 4.17 -6.40
CA ARG A 8 -18.32 3.01 -6.46
C ARG A 8 -18.35 2.52 -7.90
N ALA A 9 -17.59 1.47 -8.20
CA ALA A 9 -17.76 0.74 -9.46
C ALA A 9 -19.14 0.05 -9.41
N GLY A 10 -20.03 0.37 -10.34
CA GLY A 10 -21.34 -0.28 -10.50
C GLY A 10 -21.18 -1.71 -11.03
N GLY A 11 -20.73 -2.63 -10.18
CA GLY A 11 -20.50 -4.05 -10.47
C GLY A 11 -21.71 -4.95 -10.24
N ARG A 12 -21.68 -6.20 -10.75
CA ARG A 12 -22.69 -7.24 -10.46
C ARG A 12 -22.89 -7.42 -8.95
N TRP A 13 -21.81 -7.25 -8.20
CA TRP A 13 -21.79 -7.22 -6.74
C TRP A 13 -22.69 -6.17 -6.09
N ASN A 14 -22.73 -4.94 -6.63
CA ASN A 14 -23.63 -3.92 -6.10
C ASN A 14 -25.08 -4.25 -6.49
N ALA A 15 -25.32 -4.85 -7.65
CA ALA A 15 -26.67 -5.25 -8.07
C ALA A 15 -27.19 -6.45 -7.25
N GLU A 16 -26.35 -7.44 -6.94
CA GLU A 16 -26.70 -8.57 -6.06
C GLU A 16 -26.93 -8.11 -4.61
N LYS A 17 -26.16 -7.15 -4.09
CA LYS A 17 -26.45 -6.57 -2.76
C LYS A 17 -27.67 -5.67 -2.72
N VAL A 18 -27.94 -4.91 -3.78
CA VAL A 18 -29.19 -4.13 -3.88
C VAL A 18 -30.37 -5.08 -3.94
N ARG A 19 -30.29 -6.16 -4.73
CA ARG A 19 -31.32 -7.20 -4.76
C ARG A 19 -31.49 -7.93 -3.43
N ALA A 20 -30.39 -8.32 -2.77
CA ALA A 20 -30.47 -8.97 -1.47
C ALA A 20 -30.99 -8.03 -0.36
N ALA A 21 -30.73 -6.71 -0.47
CA ALA A 21 -31.31 -5.71 0.42
C ALA A 21 -32.81 -5.49 0.13
N GLU A 22 -33.21 -5.46 -1.14
CA GLU A 22 -34.61 -5.38 -1.57
C GLU A 22 -35.40 -6.65 -1.17
N GLU A 23 -34.79 -7.83 -1.23
CA GLU A 23 -35.37 -9.10 -0.79
C GLU A 23 -35.49 -9.17 0.75
N ALA A 24 -34.49 -8.68 1.49
CA ALA A 24 -34.54 -8.60 2.95
C ALA A 24 -35.56 -7.57 3.46
N GLU A 25 -35.72 -6.42 2.78
CA GLU A 25 -36.77 -5.44 3.08
C GLU A 25 -38.18 -5.98 2.79
N GLN A 26 -38.34 -6.84 1.77
CA GLN A 26 -39.60 -7.54 1.48
C GLN A 26 -39.93 -8.63 2.51
N GLU A 27 -38.92 -9.32 3.05
CA GLU A 27 -39.10 -10.29 4.14
C GLU A 27 -39.38 -9.60 5.50
N GLU A 28 -38.76 -8.45 5.80
CA GLU A 28 -39.08 -7.63 6.98
C GLU A 28 -40.52 -7.09 6.92
N GLN A 29 -40.98 -6.59 5.78
CA GLN A 29 -42.37 -6.12 5.60
C GLN A 29 -43.43 -7.23 5.67
N ALA A 30 -43.06 -8.49 5.37
CA ALA A 30 -43.95 -9.64 5.52
C ALA A 30 -44.02 -10.16 6.98
N GLY A 31 -43.04 -9.81 7.82
CA GLY A 31 -42.96 -10.21 9.24
C GLY A 31 -43.44 -9.16 10.24
N GLU A 32 -43.65 -7.91 9.83
CA GLU A 32 -44.00 -6.77 10.70
C GLU A 32 -45.44 -6.78 11.28
N GLU A 33 -46.25 -7.81 11.05
CA GLU A 33 -47.54 -7.98 11.78
C GLU A 33 -47.40 -8.69 13.15
N ALA A 34 -46.20 -9.11 13.57
CA ALA A 34 -46.01 -9.67 14.91
C ALA A 34 -44.69 -9.27 15.58
N GLU A 35 -44.84 -8.46 16.64
CA GLU A 35 -43.90 -8.22 17.75
C GLU A 35 -42.75 -7.22 17.54
N GLU A 36 -43.02 -5.98 17.99
CA GLU A 36 -42.02 -5.03 18.46
C GLU A 36 -41.28 -5.59 19.68
N THR A 37 -39.96 -5.84 19.58
CA THR A 37 -38.97 -5.54 20.64
C THR A 37 -37.53 -5.81 20.19
N GLU A 38 -36.65 -4.85 20.52
CA GLU A 38 -35.17 -4.94 20.56
C GLU A 38 -34.39 -5.11 19.23
N GLY A 39 -34.12 -3.97 18.57
CA GLY A 39 -33.22 -3.88 17.42
C GLY A 39 -31.74 -3.88 17.80
N VAL A 40 -31.15 -5.08 17.76
CA VAL A 40 -29.72 -5.39 17.75
C VAL A 40 -28.92 -4.42 16.86
N GLU A 41 -27.81 -3.87 17.37
CA GLU A 41 -26.81 -3.17 16.57
C GLU A 41 -26.41 -4.06 15.38
N ARG A 42 -26.88 -3.71 14.16
CA ARG A 42 -26.41 -4.32 12.91
C ARG A 42 -24.90 -4.08 12.84
N LYS A 43 -24.12 -5.06 13.30
CA LYS A 43 -22.69 -5.16 13.00
C LYS A 43 -22.62 -5.20 11.48
N ASP A 44 -22.26 -4.06 10.89
CA ASP A 44 -21.87 -3.98 9.49
C ASP A 44 -20.75 -5.00 9.29
N ASN A 45 -21.12 -6.22 8.88
CA ASN A 45 -20.26 -7.19 8.22
C ASN A 45 -19.91 -6.62 6.84
N ALA A 46 -19.33 -5.42 6.84
CA ALA A 46 -18.79 -4.78 5.67
C ALA A 46 -17.62 -5.66 5.23
N GLU A 47 -17.88 -6.45 4.20
CA GLU A 47 -16.87 -7.31 3.61
C GLU A 47 -15.57 -6.55 3.35
N PRO A 48 -14.42 -7.21 3.49
CA PRO A 48 -13.14 -6.56 3.30
C PRO A 48 -13.12 -5.85 1.95
N TRP A 49 -12.79 -4.56 1.95
CA TRP A 49 -12.71 -3.73 0.74
C TRP A 49 -11.90 -4.38 -0.39
N VAL A 50 -10.93 -5.24 -0.04
CA VAL A 50 -10.10 -6.04 -0.96
C VAL A 50 -10.97 -6.95 -1.82
N VAL A 51 -11.92 -7.68 -1.22
CA VAL A 51 -12.80 -8.63 -1.90
C VAL A 51 -13.70 -7.88 -2.88
N LYS A 52 -14.27 -6.76 -2.45
CA LYS A 52 -15.10 -5.91 -3.30
C LYS A 52 -14.31 -5.36 -4.50
N ASN A 53 -13.10 -4.85 -4.26
CA ASN A 53 -12.28 -4.29 -5.32
C ASN A 53 -11.76 -5.37 -6.29
N PHE A 54 -11.51 -6.59 -5.81
CA PHE A 54 -11.14 -7.72 -6.65
C PHE A 54 -12.24 -8.04 -7.66
N TRP A 55 -13.48 -8.25 -7.20
CA TRP A 55 -14.58 -8.57 -8.09
C TRP A 55 -14.94 -7.42 -9.02
N ALA A 56 -14.86 -6.17 -8.56
CA ALA A 56 -15.04 -5.01 -9.43
C ALA A 56 -13.98 -4.95 -10.55
N ALA A 57 -12.73 -5.31 -10.26
CA ALA A 57 -11.67 -5.40 -11.26
C ALA A 57 -11.86 -6.58 -12.22
N PHE A 58 -12.29 -7.74 -11.72
CA PHE A 58 -12.60 -8.93 -12.51
C PHE A 58 -13.74 -8.65 -13.50
N ASP A 59 -14.82 -8.06 -13.01
CA ASP A 59 -15.98 -7.63 -13.81
C ASP A 59 -15.58 -6.67 -14.94
N ALA A 60 -14.62 -5.76 -14.69
CA ALA A 60 -14.15 -4.81 -15.69
C ALA A 60 -13.37 -5.46 -16.84
N LEU A 61 -12.93 -6.73 -16.72
CA LEU A 61 -12.32 -7.47 -17.83
C LEU A 61 -13.35 -7.84 -18.91
N GLY A 62 -14.62 -7.97 -18.54
CA GLY A 62 -15.72 -8.30 -19.46
C GLY A 62 -16.52 -7.08 -19.96
N ASP A 63 -16.28 -5.89 -19.41
CA ASP A 63 -17.06 -4.68 -19.71
C ASP A 63 -16.16 -3.47 -19.98
N ILE A 64 -16.14 -3.05 -21.25
CA ILE A 64 -15.34 -1.91 -21.72
C ILE A 64 -15.77 -0.58 -21.09
N MET A 65 -17.04 -0.43 -20.71
CA MET A 65 -17.54 0.82 -20.12
C MET A 65 -17.00 0.98 -18.70
N ARG A 66 -17.03 -0.09 -17.90
CA ARG A 66 -16.41 -0.14 -16.56
C ARG A 66 -14.91 0.07 -16.63
N LEU A 67 -14.24 -0.53 -17.61
CA LEU A 67 -12.80 -0.30 -17.83
C LEU A 67 -12.51 1.17 -18.14
N ARG A 68 -13.31 1.80 -19.01
CA ARG A 68 -13.16 3.22 -19.36
C ARG A 68 -13.35 4.14 -18.16
N GLU A 69 -14.29 3.84 -17.28
CA GLU A 69 -14.45 4.57 -16.02
C GLU A 69 -13.23 4.39 -15.12
N ALA A 70 -12.72 3.15 -15.00
CA ALA A 70 -11.56 2.83 -14.16
C ALA A 70 -10.26 3.50 -14.65
N LEU A 71 -10.15 3.87 -15.93
CA LEU A 71 -9.02 4.64 -16.45
C LEU A 71 -8.84 5.96 -15.69
N PHE A 72 -9.92 6.68 -15.40
CA PHE A 72 -9.84 7.95 -14.66
C PHE A 72 -9.35 7.75 -13.22
N LEU A 73 -9.74 6.63 -12.59
CA LEU A 73 -9.22 6.25 -11.29
C LEU A 73 -7.71 5.96 -11.36
N GLY A 74 -7.28 5.16 -12.35
CA GLY A 74 -5.87 4.87 -12.59
C GLY A 74 -5.03 6.12 -12.81
N MET A 75 -5.51 7.05 -13.65
CA MET A 75 -4.87 8.35 -13.88
C MET A 75 -4.76 9.16 -12.58
N SER A 76 -5.82 9.18 -11.76
CA SER A 76 -5.84 9.93 -10.51
C SER A 76 -4.83 9.38 -9.50
N VAL A 77 -4.76 8.05 -9.35
CA VAL A 77 -3.75 7.39 -8.49
C VAL A 77 -2.34 7.67 -9.00
N HIS A 78 -2.11 7.60 -10.32
CA HIS A 78 -0.78 7.85 -10.88
C HIS A 78 -0.34 9.32 -10.73
N ARG A 79 -1.27 10.28 -10.89
CA ARG A 79 -1.00 11.70 -10.60
C ARG A 79 -0.62 11.93 -9.13
N ALA A 80 -1.28 11.24 -8.20
CA ALA A 80 -0.94 11.31 -6.78
C ALA A 80 0.45 10.73 -6.48
N ILE A 81 0.81 9.62 -7.14
CA ILE A 81 2.16 9.01 -7.07
C ILE A 81 3.21 10.00 -7.57
N ILE A 82 3.05 10.57 -8.77
CA ILE A 82 4.02 11.53 -9.33
C ILE A 82 4.14 12.76 -8.43
N ARG A 83 3.02 13.35 -8.01
CA ARG A 83 3.04 14.55 -7.16
C ARG A 83 3.77 14.31 -5.84
N THR A 84 3.50 13.17 -5.19
CA THR A 84 4.15 12.83 -3.92
C THR A 84 5.61 12.46 -4.15
N GLY A 85 5.91 11.67 -5.19
CA GLY A 85 7.25 11.30 -5.60
C GLY A 85 8.16 12.50 -5.89
N SER A 86 7.69 13.45 -6.71
CA SER A 86 8.39 14.71 -6.96
C SER A 86 8.61 15.50 -5.67
N SER A 87 7.60 15.63 -4.82
CA SER A 87 7.77 16.33 -3.53
C SER A 87 8.83 15.69 -2.63
N ILE A 88 8.96 14.36 -2.61
CA ILE A 88 9.99 13.65 -1.82
C ILE A 88 11.38 14.00 -2.36
N ILE A 89 11.52 13.99 -3.69
CA ILE A 89 12.78 14.28 -4.39
C ILE A 89 13.20 15.74 -4.21
N ASP A 90 12.25 16.67 -4.35
CA ASP A 90 12.49 18.11 -4.24
C ASP A 90 12.88 18.52 -2.83
N LYS A 91 12.26 17.91 -1.81
CA LYS A 91 12.59 18.12 -0.39
C LYS A 91 13.87 17.41 0.05
N ASN A 92 14.40 16.51 -0.79
CA ASN A 92 15.48 15.61 -0.43
C ASN A 92 15.18 14.77 0.83
N ASP A 93 13.93 14.33 0.97
CA ASP A 93 13.43 13.55 2.13
C ASP A 93 13.89 12.07 2.11
N ILE A 94 14.89 11.74 1.28
CA ILE A 94 15.44 10.39 1.12
C ILE A 94 16.69 10.25 2.00
N ARG A 95 16.57 9.49 3.09
CA ARG A 95 17.68 9.26 4.02
C ARG A 95 18.50 8.04 3.60
N LEU A 96 19.82 8.18 3.50
CA LEU A 96 20.72 7.06 3.23
C LEU A 96 21.26 6.48 4.55
N MET A 97 20.87 5.25 4.89
CA MET A 97 21.27 4.57 6.13
C MET A 97 21.91 3.23 5.81
N LYS A 98 23.21 3.05 6.14
CA LYS A 98 24.00 1.84 5.82
C LYS A 98 23.85 1.34 4.37
N GLY A 99 23.62 2.25 3.41
CA GLY A 99 23.42 1.93 1.99
C GLY A 99 21.98 1.55 1.59
N TYR A 100 21.02 1.63 2.50
CA TYR A 100 19.58 1.63 2.21
C TYR A 100 19.06 3.05 2.04
N ARG A 101 18.17 3.27 1.07
CA ARG A 101 17.45 4.54 0.92
C ARG A 101 16.11 4.42 1.64
N VAL A 102 15.88 5.23 2.65
CA VAL A 102 14.68 5.18 3.47
C VAL A 102 13.88 6.45 3.30
N VAL A 103 12.61 6.26 2.98
CA VAL A 103 11.63 7.34 2.77
C VAL A 103 10.49 7.12 3.74
N GLN A 104 10.20 8.13 4.54
CA GLN A 104 9.15 8.08 5.55
C GLN A 104 8.11 9.16 5.27
N LEU A 105 6.90 8.74 4.90
CA LEU A 105 5.74 9.60 4.67
C LEU A 105 4.97 9.75 5.99
N ARG A 106 5.11 10.92 6.61
CA ARG A 106 4.36 11.28 7.82
C ARG A 106 3.18 12.21 7.55
N GLN A 107 3.28 13.04 6.52
CA GLN A 107 2.29 14.08 6.21
C GLN A 107 2.16 14.26 4.69
N GLY A 108 0.95 14.57 4.23
CA GLY A 108 0.68 14.88 2.84
C GLY A 108 -0.80 14.73 2.48
N PRO A 109 -1.25 15.37 1.38
CA PRO A 109 -2.65 15.34 0.98
C PRO A 109 -3.15 13.95 0.55
N ASP A 110 -2.27 13.05 0.12
CA ASP A 110 -2.62 11.67 -0.30
C ASP A 110 -2.13 10.59 0.67
N LEU A 111 -1.79 10.95 1.92
CA LEU A 111 -1.25 9.98 2.89
C LEU A 111 -2.17 8.76 3.07
N VAL A 112 -3.48 9.00 3.08
CA VAL A 112 -4.52 7.95 3.17
C VAL A 112 -4.46 6.99 1.98
N LEU A 113 -4.16 7.49 0.78
CA LEU A 113 -4.05 6.64 -0.42
C LEU A 113 -2.85 5.69 -0.31
N PHE A 114 -1.73 6.17 0.21
CA PHE A 114 -0.51 5.38 0.43
C PHE A 114 -0.58 4.45 1.64
N THR A 115 -1.64 4.52 2.45
CA THR A 115 -1.92 3.50 3.45
C THR A 115 -2.26 2.15 2.80
N HIS A 116 -2.73 2.14 1.54
CA HIS A 116 -2.89 0.90 0.80
C HIS A 116 -1.53 0.38 0.30
N PRO A 117 -1.12 -0.85 0.69
CA PRO A 117 0.21 -1.37 0.37
C PRO A 117 0.48 -1.42 -1.14
N GLY A 118 -0.53 -1.74 -1.96
CA GLY A 118 -0.39 -1.78 -3.41
C GLY A 118 -0.09 -0.43 -4.04
N VAL A 119 -0.60 0.68 -3.48
CA VAL A 119 -0.32 2.02 -4.01
C VAL A 119 1.04 2.53 -3.52
N LEU A 120 1.40 2.25 -2.26
CA LEU A 120 2.73 2.54 -1.73
C LEU A 120 3.83 1.78 -2.48
N PHE A 121 3.58 0.52 -2.84
CA PHE A 121 4.51 -0.27 -3.65
C PHE A 121 4.75 0.37 -5.02
N ARG A 122 3.69 0.85 -5.70
CA ARG A 122 3.79 1.57 -6.97
C ARG A 122 4.58 2.88 -6.85
N LEU A 123 4.39 3.63 -5.75
CA LEU A 123 5.22 4.80 -5.47
C LEU A 123 6.70 4.41 -5.36
N GLY A 124 7.00 3.29 -4.72
CA GLY A 124 8.37 2.82 -4.61
C GLY A 124 9.01 2.39 -5.91
N LEU A 125 8.27 1.69 -6.78
CA LEU A 125 8.75 1.40 -8.13
C LEU A 125 9.07 2.69 -8.91
N TRP A 126 8.18 3.68 -8.85
CA TRP A 126 8.40 4.97 -9.49
C TRP A 126 9.63 5.70 -8.91
N LEU A 127 9.80 5.69 -7.58
CA LEU A 127 10.98 6.26 -6.93
C LEU A 127 12.25 5.50 -7.30
N ALA A 128 12.21 4.18 -7.42
CA ALA A 128 13.36 3.39 -7.83
C ALA A 128 13.84 3.80 -9.23
N ASP A 129 12.91 3.95 -10.17
CA ASP A 129 13.22 4.42 -11.52
C ASP A 129 13.75 5.86 -11.51
N ALA A 130 13.08 6.78 -10.79
CA ALA A 130 13.51 8.18 -10.70
C ALA A 130 14.89 8.37 -10.02
N LEU A 131 15.26 7.45 -9.12
CA LEU A 131 16.54 7.48 -8.42
C LEU A 131 17.66 6.73 -9.15
N ARG A 132 17.33 5.88 -10.12
CA ARG A 132 18.30 5.15 -10.94
C ARG A 132 19.21 6.13 -11.70
N ASP A 133 18.61 7.12 -12.36
CA ASP A 133 19.32 8.15 -13.13
C ASP A 133 20.33 8.95 -12.28
N ARG A 134 20.00 9.20 -11.01
CA ARG A 134 20.90 9.91 -10.07
C ARG A 134 22.12 9.08 -9.68
N VAL A 135 22.05 7.76 -9.75
CA VAL A 135 23.17 6.86 -9.41
C VAL A 135 24.13 6.73 -10.59
N GLU A 136 23.62 6.69 -11.83
CA GLU A 136 24.44 6.61 -13.05
C GLU A 136 25.30 7.86 -13.27
N GLY A 137 24.76 9.06 -12.99
CA GLY A 137 25.46 10.33 -13.18
C GLY A 137 26.66 10.59 -12.25
N THR A 138 26.89 9.74 -11.24
CA THR A 138 27.98 9.95 -10.26
C THR A 138 29.21 9.07 -10.50
N ASN A 139 29.19 8.12 -11.45
CA ASN A 139 30.27 7.13 -11.58
C ASN A 139 30.60 6.73 -13.03
N VAL A 140 30.91 7.71 -13.89
CA VAL A 140 31.48 7.46 -15.24
C VAL A 140 32.89 6.81 -15.18
N GLY A 141 33.50 6.61 -14.00
CA GLY A 141 34.87 6.09 -13.87
C GLY A 141 35.11 4.96 -12.86
N ARG A 142 34.12 4.56 -12.06
CA ARG A 142 34.31 3.49 -11.06
C ARG A 142 33.14 2.53 -11.11
N ARG A 143 33.40 1.30 -11.58
CA ARG A 143 32.54 0.13 -11.38
C ARG A 143 32.29 -0.07 -9.87
N THR A 144 31.30 0.62 -9.33
CA THR A 144 30.83 0.40 -7.96
C THR A 144 30.17 -0.98 -7.94
N LYS A 145 30.76 -1.91 -7.18
CA LYS A 145 30.33 -3.31 -7.03
C LYS A 145 28.89 -3.51 -6.52
N LYS A 146 28.14 -2.44 -6.24
CA LYS A 146 26.75 -2.51 -5.77
C LYS A 146 25.85 -2.59 -6.99
N LYS A 147 25.23 -3.73 -7.23
CA LYS A 147 24.34 -4.01 -8.38
C LYS A 147 22.86 -3.80 -8.09
N SER A 148 22.53 -3.22 -6.94
CA SER A 148 21.15 -3.07 -6.46
C SER A 148 20.95 -1.73 -5.75
N LEU A 149 19.70 -1.30 -5.74
CA LEU A 149 19.24 -0.04 -5.21
C LEU A 149 18.14 -0.36 -4.17
N PRO A 150 18.54 -0.69 -2.93
CA PRO A 150 17.60 -1.14 -1.92
C PRO A 150 16.90 0.07 -1.27
N ILE A 151 15.57 0.04 -1.25
CA ILE A 151 14.69 1.12 -0.81
C ILE A 151 13.74 0.58 0.25
N ILE A 152 13.56 1.34 1.33
CA ILE A 152 12.53 1.13 2.35
C ILE A 152 11.58 2.32 2.31
N LEU A 153 10.29 2.04 2.15
CA LEU A 153 9.21 3.03 2.20
C LEU A 153 8.36 2.77 3.43
N ALA A 154 8.08 3.81 4.18
CA ALA A 154 7.17 3.76 5.32
C ALA A 154 6.11 4.84 5.19
N CYS A 155 4.83 4.48 5.29
CA CYS A 155 3.72 5.42 5.29
C CYS A 155 2.96 5.34 6.62
N LEU A 156 2.79 6.48 7.29
CA LEU A 156 2.00 6.56 8.51
C LEU A 156 0.51 6.45 8.20
N ASN A 157 -0.17 5.53 8.89
CA ASN A 157 -1.61 5.50 9.02
C ASN A 157 -2.00 6.15 10.35
N GLU A 158 -2.43 7.41 10.30
CA GLU A 158 -2.75 8.21 11.49
C GLU A 158 -3.89 7.61 12.32
N LYS A 159 -4.86 6.96 11.68
CA LYS A 159 -6.03 6.36 12.35
C LYS A 159 -5.65 5.12 13.15
N ALA A 160 -4.82 4.26 12.56
CA ALA A 160 -4.39 3.01 13.19
C ALA A 160 -3.14 3.16 14.05
N LYS A 161 -2.44 4.30 13.97
CA LYS A 161 -1.13 4.52 14.61
C LYS A 161 -0.13 3.41 14.23
N THR A 162 -0.15 3.03 12.96
CA THR A 162 0.76 2.05 12.36
C THR A 162 1.46 2.63 11.14
N TYR A 163 2.67 2.19 10.87
CA TYR A 163 3.37 2.41 9.61
C TYR A 163 3.18 1.22 8.70
N VAL A 164 2.74 1.44 7.46
CA VAL A 164 2.86 0.46 6.39
C VAL A 164 4.27 0.55 5.84
N VAL A 165 5.05 -0.52 5.99
CA VAL A 165 6.47 -0.59 5.60
C VAL A 165 6.63 -1.55 4.43
N ILE A 166 7.35 -1.10 3.41
CA ILE A 166 7.67 -1.86 2.21
C ILE A 166 9.17 -1.81 1.98
N GLY A 167 9.80 -2.98 1.88
CA GLY A 167 11.20 -3.14 1.47
C GLY A 167 11.28 -3.63 0.03
N MET A 168 12.06 -2.96 -0.81
CA MET A 168 12.25 -3.35 -2.21
C MET A 168 13.70 -3.24 -2.65
N ASN A 169 14.16 -4.24 -3.39
CA ASN A 169 15.46 -4.22 -4.06
C ASN A 169 15.26 -3.97 -5.55
N ALA A 170 15.53 -2.75 -6.01
CA ALA A 170 15.54 -2.45 -7.43
C ALA A 170 16.89 -2.79 -8.06
N ALA A 171 16.89 -3.26 -9.31
CA ALA A 171 18.11 -3.37 -10.10
C ALA A 171 18.62 -1.98 -10.52
N LEU A 172 19.94 -1.86 -10.71
CA LEU A 172 20.51 -0.64 -11.30
C LEU A 172 20.30 -0.59 -12.80
N ASP A 173 20.46 -1.71 -13.50
CA ASP A 173 20.24 -1.76 -14.94
C ASP A 173 18.76 -2.05 -15.24
N PHE A 174 18.21 -1.38 -16.26
CA PHE A 174 16.86 -1.66 -16.72
C PHE A 174 16.78 -3.09 -17.28
N GLY A 175 15.71 -3.82 -16.92
CA GLY A 175 15.48 -5.20 -17.36
C GLY A 175 16.14 -6.27 -16.47
N ASP A 176 17.05 -5.89 -15.57
CA ASP A 176 17.60 -6.79 -14.56
C ASP A 176 16.58 -7.04 -13.44
N VAL A 177 16.49 -8.29 -12.99
CA VAL A 177 15.70 -8.66 -11.81
C VAL A 177 16.64 -8.98 -10.66
N LYS A 178 16.42 -8.34 -9.50
CA LYS A 178 17.13 -8.67 -8.26
C LYS A 178 16.19 -9.32 -7.28
N LYS A 179 16.69 -10.31 -6.54
CA LYS A 179 15.95 -10.94 -5.46
C LYS A 179 15.72 -9.91 -4.35
N ASN A 180 14.50 -9.90 -3.80
CA ASN A 180 14.19 -9.08 -2.65
C ASN A 180 14.64 -9.79 -1.36
N GLU A 181 15.59 -9.20 -0.65
CA GLU A 181 16.14 -9.73 0.60
C GLU A 181 15.40 -9.19 1.83
N PHE A 182 14.60 -8.13 1.65
CA PHE A 182 13.87 -7.51 2.75
C PHE A 182 12.87 -8.43 3.42
N GLY A 183 12.36 -9.45 2.71
CA GLY A 183 11.46 -10.44 3.30
C GLY A 183 12.08 -11.17 4.49
N LEU A 184 13.34 -11.61 4.39
CA LEU A 184 14.06 -12.26 5.50
C LEU A 184 14.52 -11.22 6.52
N ALA A 185 15.10 -10.10 6.06
CA ALA A 185 15.58 -9.05 6.95
C ALA A 185 14.48 -8.48 7.87
N PHE A 186 13.23 -8.43 7.40
CA PHE A 186 12.09 -7.98 8.19
C PHE A 186 11.59 -9.02 9.20
N LEU A 187 11.73 -10.32 8.89
CA LEU A 187 11.42 -11.39 9.83
C LEU A 187 12.44 -11.41 10.96
N ASP A 188 13.74 -11.36 10.63
CA ASP A 188 14.82 -11.25 11.61
C ASP A 188 14.65 -10.00 12.48
N ALA A 189 14.43 -8.84 11.86
CA ALA A 189 14.25 -7.58 12.59
C ALA A 189 13.02 -7.61 13.51
N LYS A 190 11.95 -8.32 13.14
CA LYS A 190 10.78 -8.52 14.00
C LYS A 190 11.13 -9.35 15.23
N GLU A 191 11.85 -10.45 15.05
CA GLU A 191 12.28 -11.33 16.13
C GLU A 191 13.24 -10.61 17.09
N ASP A 192 14.23 -9.91 16.54
CA ASP A 192 15.27 -9.21 17.30
C ASP A 192 14.74 -7.96 18.01
N SER A 193 13.83 -7.19 17.39
CA SER A 193 13.30 -5.94 17.98
C SER A 193 12.09 -6.12 18.91
N GLY A 194 11.41 -7.28 18.83
CA GLY A 194 10.12 -7.51 19.48
C GLY A 194 9.00 -6.57 19.00
N ALA A 195 9.16 -5.94 17.84
CA ALA A 195 8.20 -4.98 17.32
C ALA A 195 6.85 -5.64 17.03
N ARG A 196 5.76 -4.94 17.38
CA ARG A 196 4.41 -5.39 17.04
C ARG A 196 4.16 -5.17 15.56
N THR A 197 4.21 -6.25 14.78
CA THR A 197 3.98 -6.21 13.35
C THR A 197 2.77 -7.02 12.91
N ARG A 198 2.13 -6.60 11.83
CA ARG A 198 1.04 -7.32 11.15
C ARG A 198 1.44 -7.59 9.70
N HIS A 199 1.36 -8.85 9.29
CA HIS A 199 1.52 -9.24 7.90
C HIS A 199 0.12 -9.39 7.29
N SER A 200 -0.26 -8.43 6.45
CA SER A 200 -1.56 -8.42 5.75
C SER A 200 -1.44 -8.79 4.28
N SER A 201 -0.21 -8.99 3.79
CA SER A 201 0.13 -9.39 2.43
C SER A 201 0.75 -10.79 2.41
N PHE A 202 0.69 -11.47 1.25
CA PHE A 202 1.45 -12.70 0.98
C PHE A 202 2.96 -12.44 0.85
N ASP A 203 3.34 -11.19 0.58
CA ASP A 203 4.72 -10.76 0.47
C ASP A 203 5.27 -10.35 1.84
N THR A 204 6.30 -11.05 2.32
CA THR A 204 6.96 -10.78 3.61
C THR A 204 7.73 -9.45 3.64
N SER A 205 8.03 -8.88 2.46
CA SER A 205 8.65 -7.56 2.34
C SER A 205 7.67 -6.41 2.55
N ILE A 206 6.39 -6.71 2.80
CA ILE A 206 5.33 -5.75 3.12
C ILE A 206 4.75 -6.12 4.48
N LEU A 207 4.80 -5.18 5.43
CA LEU A 207 4.23 -5.37 6.75
C LEU A 207 3.76 -4.06 7.36
N GLU A 208 2.98 -4.15 8.42
CA GLU A 208 2.61 -3.00 9.22
C GLU A 208 3.32 -3.06 10.57
N VAL A 209 3.90 -1.95 11.03
CA VAL A 209 4.58 -1.81 12.32
C VAL A 209 3.82 -0.80 13.16
N ASN A 210 3.68 -1.02 14.47
CA ASN A 210 3.17 0.03 15.36
C ASN A 210 4.08 1.28 15.36
N GLU A 211 3.49 2.48 15.39
CA GLU A 211 4.23 3.74 15.40
C GLU A 211 5.27 3.82 16.52
N ALA A 212 4.95 3.33 17.72
CA ALA A 212 5.87 3.35 18.86
C ALA A 212 7.09 2.41 18.70
N ASP A 213 6.98 1.41 17.83
CA ASP A 213 8.01 0.39 17.62
C ASP A 213 8.80 0.61 16.32
N PHE A 214 8.39 1.58 15.48
CA PHE A 214 8.92 1.80 14.13
C PHE A 214 10.42 2.10 14.11
N ASP A 215 10.90 3.05 14.92
CA ASP A 215 12.30 3.46 14.88
C ASP A 215 13.23 2.32 15.34
N ARG A 216 12.79 1.53 16.33
CA ARG A 216 13.50 0.33 16.80
C ARG A 216 13.55 -0.76 15.75
N PHE A 217 12.41 -1.03 15.10
CA PHE A 217 12.32 -2.00 14.02
C PHE A 217 13.26 -1.66 12.87
N ILE A 218 13.25 -0.39 12.41
CA ILE A 218 14.09 0.08 11.30
C ILE A 218 15.58 0.03 11.67
N ALA A 219 15.94 0.36 12.91
CA ALA A 219 17.31 0.20 13.38
C ALA A 219 17.79 -1.26 13.22
N GLU A 220 16.93 -2.22 13.55
CA GLU A 220 17.27 -3.64 13.48
C GLU A 220 17.34 -4.20 12.06
N VAL A 221 16.48 -3.72 11.17
CA VAL A 221 16.61 -3.97 9.72
C VAL A 221 17.99 -3.52 9.19
N TYR A 222 18.58 -2.47 9.76
CA TYR A 222 19.92 -2.04 9.38
C TYR A 222 21.04 -2.90 9.99
N GLN A 223 20.78 -3.63 11.07
CA GLN A 223 21.74 -4.56 11.66
C GLN A 223 21.75 -5.89 10.91
N SER A 224 20.58 -6.37 10.49
CA SER A 224 20.45 -7.63 9.76
C SER A 224 21.09 -7.63 8.37
N LYS A 225 21.42 -6.46 7.81
CA LYS A 225 22.21 -6.35 6.57
C LYS A 225 23.53 -7.09 6.62
N ASP A 226 24.20 -7.11 7.76
CA ASP A 226 25.52 -7.74 7.87
C ASP A 226 25.43 -9.28 7.92
N LYS A 227 24.21 -9.84 8.01
CA LYS A 227 23.94 -11.29 8.01
C LYS A 227 23.82 -11.88 6.60
N TYR A 228 23.62 -11.07 5.55
CA TYR A 228 23.31 -11.53 4.18
C TYR A 228 24.17 -10.88 3.10
#